data_AF-A0A7Y0XAM7-F1
#
_entry.id   AF-A0A7Y0XAM7-F1
#
_cell.length_a   1.000
_cell.length_b   1.000
_cell.length_c   1.000
_cell.angle_alpha   90.00
_cell.angle_beta   90.00
_cell.angle_gamma   90.00
#
_symmetry.space_group_name_H-M   'P 1'
#
loop_
_entity.id
_entity.type
_entity.pdbx_description
1 polymer ?
#
loop_
_entity_poly.entity_id
_entity_poly.type
_entity_poly.pdbx_seq_one_letter_code
_entity_poly.pdbx_strand_id
1 'polypeptide(L)'
;THKGENYKNIELLIEPQLRFAEYRKNCRIFQHKDIKEIISEVLSEHSVAFSFELTKSYPKYTYKVQYEESDLEFVRRLLSEEGLSFCFTH
;
A
#
# COMPACT_ATOMS: atom_id res chain seq x y z
N THR A 1 -22.80 49.53 12.72
CA THR A 1 -23.14 48.39 11.84
C THR A 1 -21.94 47.44 11.82
N HIS A 2 -22.21 46.14 11.97
CA HIS A 2 -21.32 45.13 12.56
C HIS A 2 -20.03 44.81 11.78
N LYS A 3 -18.97 44.52 12.56
CA LYS A 3 -17.62 44.08 12.16
C LYS A 3 -17.63 43.01 11.07
N GLY A 4 -16.77 43.20 10.07
CA GLY A 4 -16.43 42.17 9.08
C GLY A 4 -15.89 40.93 9.75
N GLU A 5 -16.51 39.79 9.46
CA GLU A 5 -16.14 38.48 9.96
C GLU A 5 -14.81 38.05 9.31
N ASN A 6 -13.80 37.76 10.14
CA ASN A 6 -12.51 37.23 9.70
C ASN A 6 -12.65 35.72 9.41
N TYR A 7 -12.86 35.36 8.15
CA TYR A 7 -12.82 33.97 7.72
C TYR A 7 -11.37 33.56 7.36
N LYS A 8 -10.93 32.40 7.84
CA LYS A 8 -9.67 31.77 7.42
C LYS A 8 -9.99 30.59 6.53
N ASN A 9 -9.43 30.58 5.31
CA ASN A 9 -9.50 29.44 4.42
C ASN A 9 -8.50 28.38 4.90
N ILE A 10 -8.95 27.13 4.98
CA ILE A 10 -8.12 25.96 5.31
C ILE A 10 -8.35 24.94 4.21
N GLU A 11 -7.26 24.44 3.66
CA GLU A 11 -7.27 23.34 2.71
C GLU A 11 -6.76 22.09 3.41
N LEU A 12 -7.46 20.98 3.21
CA LEU A 12 -7.11 19.67 3.77
C LEU A 12 -7.02 18.66 2.62
N LEU A 13 -5.97 17.83 2.66
CA LEU A 13 -5.83 16.69 1.77
C LEU A 13 -6.18 15.42 2.57
N ILE A 14 -7.15 14.67 2.07
CA ILE A 14 -7.56 13.39 2.66
C ILE A 14 -7.00 12.28 1.79
N GLU A 15 -6.24 11.37 2.39
CA GLU A 15 -5.60 10.25 1.70
C GLU A 15 -5.86 8.94 2.45
N PRO A 16 -5.88 7.79 1.76
CA PRO A 16 -6.03 6.50 2.40
C PRO A 16 -4.80 6.18 3.25
N GLN A 17 -4.98 5.34 4.27
CA GLN A 17 -3.87 4.90 5.13
C GLN A 17 -2.74 4.21 4.34
N LEU A 18 -3.06 3.63 3.17
CA LEU A 18 -2.08 3.09 2.24
C LEU A 18 -1.01 4.12 1.81
N ARG A 19 -1.32 5.43 1.82
CA ARG A 19 -0.37 6.48 1.44
C ARG A 19 0.90 6.46 2.30
N PHE A 20 0.80 6.04 3.57
CA PHE A 20 1.98 5.94 4.45
C PHE A 20 3.05 4.97 3.93
N ALA A 21 2.64 3.95 3.17
CA ALA A 21 3.55 3.00 2.54
C ALA A 21 4.43 3.64 1.45
N GLU A 22 4.09 4.83 0.96
CA GLU A 22 4.91 5.56 -0.01
C GLU A 22 6.17 6.18 0.62
N TYR A 23 6.10 6.59 1.90
CA TYR A 23 7.18 7.32 2.56
C TYR A 23 8.28 6.42 3.13
N ARG A 24 8.01 5.11 3.27
CA ARG A 24 8.97 4.14 3.79
C ARG A 24 9.63 3.38 2.65
N LYS A 25 10.96 3.50 2.53
CA LYS A 25 11.80 2.69 1.63
C LYS A 25 12.58 1.65 2.42
N ASN A 26 12.71 0.45 1.86
CA ASN A 26 13.42 -0.65 2.51
C ASN A 26 14.23 -1.49 1.51
N CYS A 27 15.16 -2.28 2.04
CA CYS A 27 15.83 -3.37 1.34
C CYS A 27 15.56 -4.68 2.10
N ARG A 28 14.74 -5.58 1.53
CA ARG A 28 14.25 -6.79 2.21
C ARG A 28 14.21 -7.99 1.28
N ILE A 29 14.44 -9.18 1.84
CA ILE A 29 14.33 -10.45 1.13
C ILE A 29 13.17 -11.26 1.72
N PHE A 30 12.24 -11.66 0.88
CA PHE A 30 11.13 -12.56 1.20
C PHE A 30 11.42 -13.93 0.58
N GLN A 31 11.47 -14.98 1.38
CA GLN A 31 11.79 -16.34 0.91
C GLN A 31 10.67 -17.30 1.27
N HIS A 32 10.39 -18.25 0.37
CA HIS A 32 9.38 -19.29 0.56
C HIS A 32 7.97 -18.74 0.89
N LYS A 33 7.64 -17.58 0.32
CA LYS A 33 6.35 -16.90 0.47
C LYS A 33 5.64 -16.73 -0.86
N ASP A 34 4.32 -16.85 -0.87
CA ASP A 34 3.50 -16.46 -2.02
C ASP A 34 3.21 -14.95 -2.02
N ILE A 35 2.64 -14.45 -3.12
CA ILE A 35 2.39 -13.03 -3.30
C ILE A 35 1.48 -12.44 -2.21
N LYS A 36 0.50 -13.21 -1.74
CA LYS A 36 -0.45 -12.76 -0.71
C LYS A 36 0.22 -12.70 0.66
N GLU A 37 1.05 -13.68 0.99
CA GLU A 37 1.88 -13.66 2.20
C GLU A 37 2.78 -12.41 2.24
N ILE A 38 3.44 -12.07 1.13
CA ILE A 38 4.32 -10.90 1.04
C ILE A 38 3.54 -9.59 1.16
N ILE A 39 2.46 -9.42 0.38
CA ILE A 39 1.64 -8.20 0.41
C ILE A 39 1.01 -8.02 1.79
N SER A 40 0.51 -9.10 2.40
CA SER A 40 -0.08 -9.05 3.74
C SER A 40 0.92 -8.57 4.79
N GLU A 41 2.15 -9.07 4.76
CA GLU A 41 3.22 -8.65 5.67
C GLU A 41 3.51 -7.14 5.52
N VAL A 42 3.70 -6.67 4.28
CA VAL A 42 4.00 -5.26 4.01
C VAL A 42 2.84 -4.35 4.43
N LEU A 43 1.61 -4.69 4.10
CA LEU A 43 0.44 -3.85 4.42
C LEU A 43 0.10 -3.84 5.93
N SER A 44 0.34 -4.96 6.62
CA SER A 44 0.13 -5.06 8.07
C SER A 44 1.03 -4.12 8.86
N GLU A 45 2.26 -3.87 8.39
CA GLU A 45 3.18 -2.91 9.01
C GLU A 45 2.66 -1.47 8.97
N HIS A 46 1.82 -1.15 7.98
CA HIS A 46 1.14 0.15 7.85
C HIS A 46 -0.27 0.14 8.42
N SER A 47 -0.64 -0.93 9.17
CA SER A 47 -1.97 -1.16 9.75
C SER A 47 -3.12 -1.12 8.72
N VAL A 48 -2.83 -1.26 7.43
CA VAL A 48 -3.82 -1.09 6.36
C VAL A 48 -4.82 -2.25 6.43
N ALA A 49 -6.11 -1.94 6.47
CA ALA A 49 -7.15 -2.94 6.33
C ALA A 49 -7.33 -3.29 4.84
N PHE A 50 -7.31 -4.58 4.51
CA PHE A 50 -7.47 -5.06 3.14
C PHE A 50 -8.10 -6.45 3.12
N SER A 51 -8.64 -6.84 1.96
CA SER A 51 -9.16 -8.17 1.67
C SER A 51 -8.74 -8.61 0.28
N PHE A 52 -8.48 -9.91 0.10
CA PHE A 52 -8.15 -10.48 -1.20
C PHE A 52 -9.39 -11.07 -1.86
N GLU A 53 -9.77 -10.52 -3.02
CA GLU A 53 -10.80 -11.09 -3.90
C GLU A 53 -10.15 -11.77 -5.10
N LEU A 54 -9.35 -12.81 -4.82
CA LEU A 54 -8.53 -13.50 -5.81
C LEU A 54 -9.03 -14.94 -6.01
N THR A 55 -9.28 -15.33 -7.27
CA THR A 55 -9.70 -16.70 -7.63
C THR A 55 -8.53 -17.63 -7.95
N LYS A 56 -7.36 -17.06 -8.26
CA LYS A 56 -6.16 -17.81 -8.63
C LYS A 56 -5.34 -18.19 -7.39
N SER A 57 -4.68 -19.35 -7.49
CA SER A 57 -3.61 -19.75 -6.57
C SER A 57 -2.29 -19.18 -7.08
N TYR A 58 -1.44 -18.74 -6.16
CA TYR A 58 -0.11 -18.21 -6.46
C TYR A 58 0.97 -19.16 -5.93
N PRO A 59 2.04 -19.43 -6.69
CA PRO A 59 3.13 -20.26 -6.21
C PRO A 59 3.92 -19.54 -5.11
N LYS A 60 4.59 -20.31 -4.26
CA LYS A 60 5.59 -19.75 -3.34
C LYS A 60 6.85 -19.42 -4.12
N TYR A 61 7.35 -18.20 -3.97
CA TYR A 61 8.62 -17.80 -4.59
C TYR A 61 9.79 -18.29 -3.73
N THR A 62 10.85 -18.79 -4.38
CA THR A 62 12.11 -19.12 -3.70
C THR A 62 12.69 -17.86 -3.03
N TYR A 63 12.73 -16.75 -3.77
CA TYR A 63 13.08 -15.44 -3.24
C TYR A 63 12.37 -14.31 -4.00
N LYS A 64 12.00 -13.25 -3.29
CA LYS A 64 11.56 -11.95 -3.80
C LYS A 64 12.28 -10.87 -3.03
N VAL A 65 12.70 -9.82 -3.72
CA VAL A 65 13.48 -8.74 -3.14
C VAL A 65 12.71 -7.43 -3.30
N GLN A 66 12.65 -6.68 -2.20
CA GLN A 66 12.39 -5.25 -2.21
C GLN A 66 13.75 -4.56 -2.17
N TYR A 67 14.09 -3.74 -3.17
CA TYR A 67 15.41 -3.11 -3.27
C TYR A 67 15.29 -1.61 -3.52
N GLU A 68 15.60 -0.80 -2.51
CA GLU A 68 15.59 0.67 -2.55
C GLU A 68 14.28 1.32 -3.06
N GLU A 69 13.18 0.58 -2.99
CA GLU A 69 11.84 1.00 -3.40
C GLU A 69 10.94 1.19 -2.17
N SER A 70 9.91 2.04 -2.31
CA SER A 70 8.94 2.21 -1.22
C SER A 70 8.07 0.97 -1.06
N ASP A 71 7.48 0.81 0.11
CA ASP A 71 6.56 -0.31 0.37
C ASP A 71 5.36 -0.28 -0.59
N LEU A 72 4.85 0.92 -0.92
CA LEU A 72 3.79 1.08 -1.90
C LEU A 72 4.24 0.69 -3.32
N GLU A 73 5.41 1.15 -3.76
CA GLU A 73 5.92 0.81 -5.10
C GLU A 73 6.22 -0.69 -5.22
N PHE A 74 6.74 -1.30 -4.15
CA PHE A 74 6.94 -2.74 -4.07
C PHE A 74 5.63 -3.51 -4.24
N VAL A 75 4.59 -3.15 -3.47
CA VAL A 75 3.27 -3.79 -3.58
C VAL A 75 2.69 -3.62 -4.98
N ARG A 76 2.79 -2.42 -5.57
CA ARG A 76 2.30 -2.15 -6.94
C ARG A 76 3.03 -2.98 -7.99
N ARG A 77 4.35 -3.12 -7.86
CA ARG A 77 5.17 -3.97 -8.74
C ARG A 77 4.74 -5.43 -8.63
N LEU A 78 4.62 -5.95 -7.41
CA LEU A 78 4.17 -7.32 -7.14
C LEU A 78 2.78 -7.60 -7.73
N LEU A 79 1.83 -6.68 -7.57
CA LEU A 79 0.50 -6.81 -8.16
C LEU A 79 0.57 -6.82 -9.70
N SER A 80 1.34 -5.91 -10.29
CA SER A 80 1.48 -5.79 -11.74
C SER A 80 2.09 -7.04 -12.39
N GLU A 81 3.11 -7.64 -11.76
CA GLU A 81 3.74 -8.88 -12.22
C GLU A 81 2.74 -10.05 -12.34
N GLU A 82 1.73 -10.08 -11.47
CA GLU A 82 0.68 -11.10 -11.45
C GLU A 82 -0.61 -10.68 -12.18
N GLY A 83 -0.62 -9.48 -12.79
CA GLY A 83 -1.79 -8.92 -13.47
C GLY A 83 -2.94 -8.56 -12.53
N LEU A 84 -2.60 -8.17 -11.29
CA LEU A 84 -3.53 -7.78 -10.24
C LEU A 84 -3.63 -6.26 -10.09
N SER A 85 -4.74 -5.83 -9.53
CA SER A 85 -5.01 -4.43 -9.14
C SER A 85 -5.78 -4.40 -7.83
N PHE A 86 -5.89 -3.22 -7.24
CA PHE A 86 -6.70 -2.98 -6.04
C PHE A 86 -7.59 -1.75 -6.26
N CYS A 87 -8.67 -1.68 -5.49
CA CYS A 87 -9.54 -0.52 -5.39
C CYS A 87 -9.84 -0.23 -3.91
N PHE A 88 -10.35 0.96 -3.61
CA PHE A 88 -10.76 1.34 -2.27
C PHE A 88 -12.28 1.24 -2.13
N THR A 89 -12.72 0.68 -1.02
CA THR A 89 -14.14 0.67 -0.60
C THR A 89 -14.24 1.55 0.65
N HIS A 90 -15.16 2.51 0.64
CA HIS A 90 -15.38 3.48 1.73
C HIS A 90 -16.70 3.19 2.44
#